data_AF-A0A9E0NAU2-F1
#
_entry.id   AF-A0A9E0NAU2-F1
#
_cell.length_a   1.000
_cell.length_b   1.000
_cell.length_c   1.000
_cell.angle_alpha   90.00
_cell.angle_beta   90.00
_cell.angle_gamma   90.00
#
_symmetry.space_group_name_H-M   'P 1'
#
loop_
_entity.id
_entity.type
_entity.pdbx_description
1 polymer ?
#
loop_
_entity_poly.entity_id
_entity_poly.type
_entity_poly.pdbx_seq_one_letter_code
_entity_poly.pdbx_strand_id
1 'polypeptide(L)'
;MTAAPMHLDHLLVGGRVLTCAEPAGAPLVVHDDLVLGVAGGRVAYVGAGHPALSGPTPVVDLGGRLVTPGLVDCHTHAIFAGDRAAEFALRAAGASYLDIAAAGGGIAATTTPTRAASDDQLAASCTARLDRALAGGTTTIEIKSGYDLTCAGEERLLRVVAAVAAARRGRQQVVPTLLCHLIPAERQADRAAYVDELATVLVPAVGRTGLATSIDVYCDQGAFTRAETERLLRAGLAAGLAVRAHVGQFADLGGAELVAGLGGWSIDHVEQIGPAGIAAAAAAGTVAVMLPGACVQLRLPVPPVAALRAAGVAMAVASDLNPGSSYCETLPVQMWLATTHYGLTVDEAWRGVTCHAARALGLRDVGVIATGARADLCVWDAVHPAEVPYRYGAQAPAQVWVAGARVAG
;
A
#
# COMPACT_ATOMS: atom_id res chain seq x y z
N MET A 1 13.45 2.25 40.38
CA MET A 1 13.47 3.67 39.95
C MET A 1 12.06 4.01 39.48
N THR A 2 11.39 4.98 40.11
CA THR A 2 10.08 5.46 39.65
C THR A 2 10.28 6.25 38.36
N ALA A 3 9.55 5.90 37.30
CA ALA A 3 9.61 6.64 36.04
C ALA A 3 9.23 8.11 36.27
N ALA A 4 9.85 9.04 35.53
CA ALA A 4 9.52 10.45 35.61
C ALA A 4 8.05 10.70 35.19
N PRO A 5 7.32 11.63 35.82
CA PRO A 5 5.95 11.95 35.43
C PRO A 5 5.87 12.39 33.97
N MET A 6 4.90 11.87 33.23
CA MET A 6 4.70 12.14 31.80
C MET A 6 3.61 13.19 31.59
N HIS A 7 3.83 14.09 30.64
CA HIS A 7 2.80 14.95 30.10
C HIS A 7 2.21 14.30 28.85
N LEU A 8 0.91 14.01 28.86
CA LEU A 8 0.20 13.29 27.80
C LEU A 8 -1.04 14.09 27.38
N ASP A 9 -1.34 14.07 26.08
CA ASP A 9 -2.54 14.69 25.50
C ASP A 9 -3.80 13.94 25.94
N HIS A 10 -3.74 12.61 25.99
CA HIS A 10 -4.79 11.73 26.51
C HIS A 10 -4.27 10.30 26.74
N LEU A 11 -5.03 9.53 27.50
CA LEU A 11 -4.88 8.09 27.68
C LEU A 11 -6.02 7.35 26.97
N LEU A 12 -5.68 6.28 26.26
CA LEU A 12 -6.64 5.31 25.75
C LEU A 12 -6.59 4.08 26.65
N VAL A 13 -7.76 3.67 27.17
CA VAL A 13 -7.88 2.57 28.13
C VAL A 13 -9.00 1.61 27.74
N GLY A 14 -9.03 0.44 28.36
CA GLY A 14 -10.12 -0.52 28.21
C GLY A 14 -10.24 -1.14 26.82
N GLY A 15 -9.19 -1.08 25.99
CA GLY A 15 -9.14 -1.73 24.67
C GLY A 15 -8.40 -3.06 24.71
N ARG A 16 -8.73 -3.95 23.77
CA ARG A 16 -7.97 -5.18 23.49
C ARG A 16 -6.95 -4.89 22.40
N VAL A 17 -5.70 -4.72 22.75
CA VAL A 17 -4.69 -4.14 21.87
C VAL A 17 -3.90 -5.22 21.14
N LEU A 18 -3.94 -5.19 19.82
CA LEU A 18 -3.03 -5.92 18.93
C LEU A 18 -1.91 -4.97 18.52
N THR A 19 -0.67 -5.20 18.95
CA THR A 19 0.40 -4.21 18.74
C THR A 19 1.05 -4.29 17.36
N CYS A 20 1.09 -5.49 16.76
CA CYS A 20 1.85 -5.80 15.55
C CYS A 20 3.37 -5.49 15.65
N ALA A 21 3.88 -5.30 16.86
CA ALA A 21 5.28 -4.98 17.13
C ALA A 21 6.14 -6.22 17.45
N GLU A 22 5.52 -7.40 17.49
CA GLU A 22 6.18 -8.66 17.78
C GLU A 22 7.20 -9.03 16.70
N PRO A 23 8.35 -9.65 17.08
CA PRO A 23 9.37 -10.07 16.14
C PRO A 23 8.82 -10.94 15.00
N ALA A 24 9.51 -10.91 13.85
CA ALA A 24 9.15 -11.75 12.72
C ALA A 24 9.08 -13.23 13.12
N GLY A 25 8.02 -13.92 12.72
CA GLY A 25 7.78 -15.33 13.03
C GLY A 25 7.15 -15.60 14.42
N ALA A 26 7.08 -14.60 15.31
CA ALA A 26 6.30 -14.74 16.54
C ALA A 26 4.80 -14.59 16.25
N PRO A 27 3.91 -15.33 16.95
CA PRO A 27 2.48 -15.11 16.85
C PRO A 27 2.13 -13.70 17.35
N LEU A 28 1.12 -13.08 16.75
CA LEU A 28 0.59 -11.82 17.27
C LEU A 28 -0.18 -12.07 18.56
N VAL A 29 -0.06 -11.15 19.53
CA VAL A 29 -0.73 -11.27 20.83
C VAL A 29 -1.73 -10.13 21.01
N VAL A 30 -2.91 -10.48 21.49
CA VAL A 30 -3.92 -9.50 21.93
C VAL A 30 -3.73 -9.28 23.42
N HIS A 31 -3.56 -8.03 23.82
CA HIS A 31 -3.39 -7.63 25.21
C HIS A 31 -4.65 -6.93 25.74
N ASP A 32 -5.23 -7.45 26.82
CA ASP A 32 -6.49 -6.93 27.38
C ASP A 32 -6.28 -5.78 28.39
N ASP A 33 -5.03 -5.53 28.82
CA ASP A 33 -4.69 -4.67 29.96
C ASP A 33 -3.77 -3.50 29.59
N LEU A 34 -3.51 -3.27 28.30
CA LEU A 34 -2.65 -2.17 27.85
C LEU A 34 -3.37 -0.81 27.93
N VAL A 35 -2.66 0.14 28.53
CA VAL A 35 -2.95 1.57 28.47
C VAL A 35 -2.04 2.21 27.43
N LEU A 36 -2.61 3.01 26.53
CA LEU A 36 -1.86 3.77 25.54
C LEU A 36 -1.85 5.24 25.93
N GLY A 37 -0.67 5.82 26.07
CA GLY A 37 -0.51 7.27 26.26
C GLY A 37 -0.12 7.94 24.96
N VAL A 38 -0.82 9.01 24.60
CA VAL A 38 -0.56 9.80 23.39
C VAL A 38 0.01 11.16 23.76
N ALA A 39 1.07 11.58 23.08
CA ALA A 39 1.63 12.93 23.20
C ALA A 39 2.21 13.40 21.87
N GLY A 40 1.86 14.61 21.43
CA GLY A 40 2.39 15.21 20.20
C GLY A 40 2.12 14.36 18.96
N GLY A 41 0.97 13.67 18.94
CA GLY A 41 0.55 12.75 17.87
C GLY A 41 1.33 11.44 17.77
N ARG A 42 2.10 11.08 18.80
CA ARG A 42 2.81 9.81 18.90
C ARG A 42 2.33 9.01 20.11
N VAL A 43 2.51 7.70 20.04
CA VAL A 43 2.39 6.81 21.19
C VAL A 43 3.59 7.09 22.10
N ALA A 44 3.34 7.76 23.23
CA ALA A 44 4.36 8.07 24.22
C ALA A 44 4.51 6.97 25.28
N TYR A 45 3.45 6.19 25.51
CA TYR A 45 3.43 5.12 26.50
C TYR A 45 2.61 3.93 26.01
N VAL A 46 3.11 2.71 26.30
CA VAL A 46 2.40 1.44 26.17
C VAL A 46 2.76 0.61 27.41
N GLY A 47 1.78 0.20 28.20
CA GLY A 47 2.06 -0.65 29.36
C GLY A 47 0.81 -1.08 30.13
N ALA A 48 1.00 -2.05 31.03
CA ALA A 48 -0.03 -2.51 31.94
C ALA A 48 -0.23 -1.45 33.05
N GLY A 49 -1.39 -0.79 33.05
CA GLY A 49 -1.74 0.24 34.02
C GLY A 49 -1.34 1.67 33.63
N HIS A 50 -1.70 2.63 34.49
CA HIS A 50 -1.49 4.04 34.22
C HIS A 50 -0.04 4.46 34.49
N PRO A 51 0.60 5.26 33.61
CA PRO A 51 1.87 5.88 33.92
C PRO A 51 1.71 6.95 35.00
N ALA A 52 2.81 7.33 35.66
CA ALA A 52 2.82 8.53 36.48
C ALA A 52 2.59 9.76 35.59
N LEU A 53 1.58 10.56 35.90
CA LEU A 53 1.20 11.75 35.11
C LEU A 53 1.70 13.02 35.78
N SER A 54 2.13 14.00 34.98
CA SER A 54 2.56 15.31 35.47
C SER A 54 1.39 16.26 35.78
N GLY A 55 0.15 15.85 35.49
CA GLY A 55 -1.07 16.62 35.72
C GLY A 55 -2.33 15.87 35.28
N PRO A 56 -3.51 16.51 35.30
CA PRO A 56 -4.74 15.93 34.78
C PRO A 56 -4.62 15.60 33.28
N THR A 57 -4.98 14.37 32.90
CA THR A 57 -4.93 13.89 31.51
C THR A 57 -6.30 13.31 31.12
N PRO A 58 -6.89 13.71 29.99
CA PRO A 58 -8.13 13.12 29.48
C PRO A 58 -8.00 11.60 29.30
N VAL A 59 -9.04 10.86 29.67
CA VAL A 59 -9.10 9.40 29.52
C VAL A 59 -10.22 9.05 28.55
N VAL A 60 -9.91 8.23 27.56
CA VAL A 60 -10.86 7.70 26.58
C VAL A 60 -10.96 6.20 26.78
N ASP A 61 -12.15 5.75 27.20
CA ASP A 61 -12.47 4.33 27.33
C ASP A 61 -12.90 3.76 25.96
N LEU A 62 -12.22 2.71 25.52
CA LEU A 62 -12.46 2.04 24.25
C LEU A 62 -13.51 0.90 24.37
N GLY A 63 -13.94 0.56 25.58
CA GLY A 63 -15.12 -0.27 25.83
C GLY A 63 -14.96 -1.74 25.47
N GLY A 64 -13.79 -2.32 25.73
CA GLY A 64 -13.44 -3.72 25.46
C GLY A 64 -13.23 -4.06 23.99
N ARG A 65 -13.21 -3.05 23.11
CA ARG A 65 -13.04 -3.22 21.65
C ARG A 65 -11.61 -3.54 21.27
N LEU A 66 -11.45 -4.24 20.15
CA LEU A 66 -10.17 -4.47 19.50
C LEU A 66 -9.57 -3.15 19.02
N VAL A 67 -8.30 -2.94 19.34
CA VAL A 67 -7.48 -1.79 18.93
C VAL A 67 -6.29 -2.30 18.17
N THR A 68 -6.07 -1.80 16.97
CA THR A 68 -4.93 -2.16 16.11
C THR A 68 -4.18 -0.89 15.68
N PRO A 69 -2.96 -1.00 15.12
CA PRO A 69 -2.41 0.09 14.34
C PRO A 69 -3.39 0.50 13.23
N GLY A 70 -3.29 1.74 12.79
CA GLY A 70 -3.88 2.18 11.54
C GLY A 70 -3.33 1.33 10.38
N LEU A 71 -4.21 0.98 9.44
CA LEU A 71 -3.84 0.13 8.32
C LEU A 71 -2.97 0.90 7.31
N VAL A 72 -2.08 0.17 6.67
CA VAL A 72 -1.15 0.68 5.66
C VAL A 72 -1.46 0.00 4.32
N ASP A 73 -1.92 0.78 3.35
CA ASP A 73 -2.10 0.31 1.98
C ASP A 73 -0.86 0.66 1.16
N CYS A 74 0.00 -0.33 0.93
CA CYS A 74 1.35 -0.11 0.38
C CYS A 74 1.45 -0.16 -1.15
N HIS A 75 0.31 -0.28 -1.84
CA HIS A 75 0.26 -0.36 -3.29
C HIS A 75 -1.11 0.11 -3.82
N THR A 76 -1.18 1.32 -4.37
CA THR A 76 -2.37 1.81 -5.09
C THR A 76 -2.04 2.66 -6.31
N HIS A 77 -3.01 2.76 -7.23
CA HIS A 77 -3.02 3.72 -8.32
C HIS A 77 -4.19 4.68 -8.16
N ALA A 78 -4.36 5.31 -6.98
CA ALA A 78 -5.56 6.08 -6.63
C ALA A 78 -5.78 7.38 -7.45
N ILE A 79 -4.77 7.84 -8.20
CA ILE A 79 -4.81 9.07 -9.01
C ILE A 79 -5.15 8.76 -10.48
N PHE A 80 -6.44 8.71 -10.79
CA PHE A 80 -6.95 8.51 -12.15
C PHE A 80 -8.32 9.17 -12.35
N ALA A 81 -8.65 9.44 -13.61
CA ALA A 81 -9.98 9.84 -14.04
C ALA A 81 -10.69 8.74 -14.84
N GLY A 82 -12.01 8.86 -14.94
CA GLY A 82 -12.87 7.85 -15.56
C GLY A 82 -13.02 6.58 -14.72
N ASP A 83 -13.65 5.58 -15.32
CA ASP A 83 -13.82 4.23 -14.79
C ASP A 83 -13.76 3.21 -15.93
N ARG A 84 -13.75 1.93 -15.59
CA ARG A 84 -13.76 0.83 -16.57
C ARG A 84 -14.94 -0.12 -16.32
N ALA A 85 -16.06 0.40 -15.82
CA ALA A 85 -17.25 -0.42 -15.53
C ALA A 85 -17.84 -1.03 -16.82
N ALA A 86 -17.79 -0.30 -17.93
CA ALA A 86 -18.22 -0.81 -19.24
C ALA A 86 -17.37 -2.02 -19.69
N GLU A 87 -16.06 -1.93 -19.51
CA GLU A 87 -15.16 -3.05 -19.79
C GLU A 87 -15.40 -4.23 -18.85
N PHE A 88 -15.61 -3.97 -17.56
CA PHE A 88 -15.98 -5.00 -16.60
C PHE A 88 -17.26 -5.73 -17.03
N ALA A 89 -18.28 -5.01 -17.50
CA ALA A 89 -19.53 -5.60 -18.00
C ALA A 89 -19.30 -6.49 -19.23
N LEU A 90 -18.44 -6.07 -20.17
CA LEU A 90 -18.06 -6.88 -21.33
C LEU A 90 -17.32 -8.17 -20.92
N ARG A 91 -16.33 -8.07 -20.02
CA ARG A 91 -15.63 -9.24 -19.47
C ARG A 91 -16.58 -10.20 -18.77
N ALA A 92 -17.50 -9.66 -17.97
CA ALA A 92 -18.51 -10.46 -17.27
C ALA A 92 -19.46 -11.19 -18.23
N ALA A 93 -19.74 -10.60 -19.40
CA ALA A 93 -20.51 -11.22 -20.48
C ALA A 93 -19.70 -12.21 -21.33
N GLY A 94 -18.42 -12.42 -21.05
CA GLY A 94 -17.55 -13.38 -21.75
C GLY A 94 -16.86 -12.82 -23.01
N ALA A 95 -16.79 -11.49 -23.18
CA ALA A 95 -16.07 -10.88 -24.29
C ALA A 95 -14.58 -11.25 -24.26
N SER A 96 -13.99 -11.47 -25.43
CA SER A 96 -12.54 -11.73 -25.55
C SER A 96 -11.73 -10.46 -25.31
N TYR A 97 -10.42 -10.61 -25.07
CA TYR A 97 -9.50 -9.47 -24.98
C TYR A 97 -9.55 -8.57 -26.23
N LEU A 98 -9.68 -9.17 -27.42
CA LEU A 98 -9.78 -8.44 -28.68
C LEU A 98 -11.08 -7.64 -28.77
N ASP A 99 -12.21 -8.21 -28.33
CA ASP A 99 -13.50 -7.50 -28.31
C ASP A 99 -13.46 -6.29 -27.38
N ILE A 100 -12.80 -6.44 -26.23
CA ILE A 100 -12.61 -5.37 -25.25
C ILE A 100 -11.71 -4.27 -25.80
N ALA A 101 -10.59 -4.64 -26.43
CA ALA A 101 -9.69 -3.67 -27.06
C ALA A 101 -10.39 -2.91 -28.20
N ALA A 102 -11.15 -3.61 -29.05
CA ALA A 102 -11.94 -3.00 -30.12
C ALA A 102 -13.01 -2.03 -29.61
N ALA A 103 -13.55 -2.28 -28.41
CA ALA A 103 -14.50 -1.40 -27.73
C ALA A 103 -13.83 -0.20 -27.01
N GLY A 104 -12.52 0.01 -27.19
CA GLY A 104 -11.78 1.10 -26.53
C GLY A 104 -11.40 0.82 -25.07
N GLY A 105 -11.45 -0.46 -24.65
CA GLY A 105 -10.99 -0.91 -23.33
C GLY A 105 -9.47 -0.94 -23.20
N GLY A 106 -8.98 -1.58 -22.13
CA GLY A 106 -7.54 -1.65 -21.84
C GLY A 106 -7.04 -0.40 -21.12
N ILE A 107 -5.72 -0.20 -21.07
CA ILE A 107 -5.15 0.94 -20.32
C ILE A 107 -5.55 2.30 -20.91
N ALA A 108 -5.84 2.36 -22.22
CA ALA A 108 -6.31 3.57 -22.91
C ALA A 108 -7.61 4.13 -22.31
N ALA A 109 -8.48 3.24 -21.81
CA ALA A 109 -9.71 3.60 -21.12
C ALA A 109 -9.46 4.39 -19.82
N THR A 110 -8.23 4.35 -19.29
CA THR A 110 -7.80 5.15 -18.13
C THR A 110 -6.85 6.28 -18.51
N THR A 111 -5.90 6.04 -19.42
CA THR A 111 -4.90 7.07 -19.74
C THR A 111 -5.51 8.27 -20.47
N THR A 112 -6.44 8.03 -21.40
CA THR A 112 -7.11 9.12 -22.12
C THR A 112 -7.90 10.06 -21.20
N PRO A 113 -8.83 9.58 -20.34
CA PRO A 113 -9.51 10.48 -19.42
C PRO A 113 -8.57 11.09 -18.38
N THR A 114 -7.52 10.38 -17.93
CA THR A 114 -6.56 10.93 -16.96
C THR A 114 -5.73 12.07 -17.55
N ARG A 115 -5.28 11.95 -18.80
CA ARG A 115 -4.60 13.03 -19.54
C ARG A 115 -5.52 14.25 -19.74
N ALA A 116 -6.81 14.01 -20.00
CA ALA A 116 -7.78 15.07 -20.29
C ALA A 116 -8.36 15.78 -19.04
N ALA A 117 -8.38 15.11 -17.89
CA ALA A 117 -8.92 15.66 -16.65
C ALA A 117 -8.08 16.84 -16.15
N SER A 118 -8.72 17.83 -15.52
CA SER A 118 -8.02 18.91 -14.84
C SER A 118 -7.36 18.43 -13.53
N ASP A 119 -6.40 19.21 -13.02
CA ASP A 119 -5.75 18.93 -11.73
C ASP A 119 -6.79 18.87 -10.60
N ASP A 120 -7.79 19.75 -10.61
CA ASP A 120 -8.88 19.77 -9.62
C ASP A 120 -9.76 18.52 -9.69
N GLN A 121 -10.07 18.03 -10.90
CA GLN A 121 -10.86 16.81 -11.08
C GLN A 121 -10.10 15.57 -10.58
N LEU A 122 -8.80 15.51 -10.87
CA LEU A 122 -7.92 14.44 -10.39
C LEU A 122 -7.77 14.49 -8.86
N ALA A 123 -7.55 15.67 -8.28
CA ALA A 123 -7.44 15.87 -6.85
C ALA A 123 -8.74 15.49 -6.12
N ALA A 124 -9.90 15.92 -6.64
CA ALA A 124 -11.20 15.65 -6.05
C ALA A 124 -11.53 14.15 -6.06
N SER A 125 -11.35 13.47 -7.20
CA SER A 125 -11.62 12.03 -7.32
C SER A 125 -10.66 11.18 -6.48
N CYS A 126 -9.36 11.53 -6.46
CA CYS A 126 -8.36 10.90 -5.59
C CYS A 126 -8.73 11.07 -4.11
N THR A 127 -9.08 12.29 -3.69
CA THR A 127 -9.52 12.59 -2.31
C THR A 127 -10.72 11.75 -1.90
N ALA A 128 -11.73 11.61 -2.77
CA ALA A 128 -12.91 10.81 -2.48
C ALA A 128 -12.58 9.32 -2.29
N ARG A 129 -11.63 8.76 -3.04
CA ARG A 129 -11.14 7.38 -2.86
C ARG A 129 -10.39 7.23 -1.53
N LEU A 130 -9.52 8.19 -1.22
CA LEU A 130 -8.75 8.23 0.02
C LEU A 130 -9.63 8.35 1.26
N ASP A 131 -10.73 9.10 1.19
CA ASP A 131 -11.71 9.20 2.28
C ASP A 131 -12.42 7.86 2.53
N ARG A 132 -12.76 7.10 1.48
CA ARG A 132 -13.29 5.74 1.63
C ARG A 132 -12.26 4.79 2.23
N ALA A 133 -11.01 4.87 1.78
CA ALA A 133 -9.92 4.07 2.34
C ALA A 133 -9.68 4.39 3.82
N LEU A 134 -9.72 5.68 4.20
CA LEU A 134 -9.61 6.12 5.58
C LEU A 134 -10.78 5.63 6.43
N ALA A 135 -12.02 5.68 5.91
CA ALA A 135 -13.18 5.12 6.58
C ALA A 135 -13.07 3.59 6.79
N GLY A 136 -12.33 2.89 5.92
CA GLY A 136 -11.96 1.48 6.07
C GLY A 136 -10.77 1.21 7.00
N GLY A 137 -10.19 2.25 7.63
CA GLY A 137 -9.07 2.14 8.57
C GLY A 137 -7.68 2.40 7.98
N THR A 138 -7.57 2.77 6.71
CA THR A 138 -6.29 3.05 6.06
C THR A 138 -5.77 4.43 6.47
N THR A 139 -4.80 4.50 7.38
CA THR A 139 -4.21 5.76 7.83
C THR A 139 -2.98 6.16 7.03
N THR A 140 -2.32 5.20 6.36
CA THR A 140 -1.20 5.42 5.45
C THR A 140 -1.47 4.73 4.12
N ILE A 141 -1.30 5.46 3.02
CA ILE A 141 -1.58 4.96 1.67
C ILE A 141 -0.49 5.37 0.71
N GLU A 142 0.00 4.43 -0.09
CA GLU A 142 0.88 4.68 -1.21
C GLU A 142 0.07 5.04 -2.46
N ILE A 143 0.55 5.99 -3.26
CA ILE A 143 -0.10 6.37 -4.52
C ILE A 143 0.95 6.45 -5.63
N LYS A 144 0.75 5.62 -6.65
CA LYS A 144 1.55 5.60 -7.87
C LYS A 144 1.01 6.56 -8.90
N SER A 145 1.90 7.13 -9.70
CA SER A 145 1.55 7.73 -10.98
C SER A 145 1.25 6.62 -12.02
N GLY A 146 1.53 6.82 -13.32
CA GLY A 146 1.55 5.76 -14.32
C GLY A 146 0.30 5.70 -15.22
N TYR A 147 -0.51 6.75 -15.24
CA TYR A 147 -1.67 6.87 -16.13
C TYR A 147 -1.61 8.05 -17.09
N ASP A 148 -0.49 8.78 -17.15
CA ASP A 148 -0.25 9.73 -18.22
C ASP A 148 0.71 9.17 -19.27
N LEU A 149 1.76 8.47 -18.85
CA LEU A 149 2.78 7.84 -19.71
C LEU A 149 3.64 8.82 -20.52
N THR A 150 3.61 10.12 -20.21
CA THR A 150 4.55 11.13 -20.72
C THR A 150 5.35 11.73 -19.58
N CYS A 151 6.59 12.20 -19.83
CA CYS A 151 7.40 12.78 -18.76
C CYS A 151 6.70 13.95 -18.06
N ALA A 152 6.18 14.91 -18.82
CA ALA A 152 5.52 16.09 -18.27
C ALA A 152 4.22 15.75 -17.51
N GLY A 153 3.46 14.78 -18.01
CA GLY A 153 2.21 14.39 -17.40
C GLY A 153 2.38 13.49 -16.18
N GLU A 154 3.37 12.61 -16.14
CA GLU A 154 3.72 11.84 -14.95
C GLU A 154 4.18 12.77 -13.81
N GLU A 155 5.01 13.76 -14.12
CA GLU A 155 5.43 14.77 -13.16
C GLU A 155 4.24 15.65 -12.70
N ARG A 156 3.28 15.94 -13.60
CA ARG A 156 2.01 16.58 -13.26
C ARG A 156 1.19 15.73 -12.28
N LEU A 157 1.00 14.44 -12.53
CA LEU A 157 0.25 13.55 -11.63
C LEU A 157 0.88 13.53 -10.23
N LEU A 158 2.21 13.46 -10.13
CA LEU A 158 2.89 13.52 -8.84
C LEU A 158 2.73 14.88 -8.13
N ARG A 159 2.68 15.99 -8.87
CA ARG A 159 2.33 17.30 -8.29
C ARG A 159 0.91 17.33 -7.72
N VAL A 160 -0.06 16.72 -8.40
CA VAL A 160 -1.42 16.60 -7.90
C VAL A 160 -1.46 15.71 -6.65
N VAL A 161 -0.75 14.58 -6.64
CA VAL A 161 -0.62 13.72 -5.45
C VAL A 161 0.00 14.50 -4.27
N ALA A 162 1.03 15.30 -4.52
CA ALA A 162 1.65 16.15 -3.49
C ALA A 162 0.67 17.20 -2.93
N ALA A 163 -0.17 17.81 -3.78
CA ALA A 163 -1.22 18.73 -3.34
C ALA A 163 -2.29 18.02 -2.48
N VAL A 164 -2.73 16.83 -2.89
CA VAL A 164 -3.65 15.99 -2.10
C VAL A 164 -3.03 15.62 -0.76
N ALA A 165 -1.77 15.18 -0.74
CA ALA A 165 -1.04 14.86 0.48
C ALA A 165 -0.95 16.05 1.43
N ALA A 166 -0.67 17.25 0.90
CA ALA A 166 -0.61 18.48 1.68
C ALA A 166 -1.97 18.84 2.31
N ALA A 167 -3.06 18.72 1.54
CA ALA A 167 -4.42 18.96 2.03
C ALA A 167 -4.89 17.96 3.11
N ARG A 168 -4.26 16.79 3.19
CA ARG A 168 -4.58 15.71 4.13
C ARG A 168 -3.63 15.61 5.32
N ARG A 169 -2.71 16.57 5.51
CA ARG A 169 -1.81 16.62 6.67
C ARG A 169 -2.62 16.51 7.98
N GLY A 170 -2.22 15.59 8.84
CA GLY A 170 -2.93 15.29 10.10
C GLY A 170 -4.21 14.45 9.95
N ARG A 171 -4.56 14.01 8.74
CA ARG A 171 -5.74 13.16 8.47
C ARG A 171 -5.41 11.81 7.88
N GLN A 172 -4.43 11.73 6.97
CA GLN A 172 -3.98 10.49 6.34
C GLN A 172 -2.60 10.72 5.73
N GLN A 173 -1.67 9.78 5.90
CA GLN A 173 -0.35 9.84 5.30
C GLN A 173 -0.40 9.32 3.86
N VAL A 174 0.17 10.08 2.92
CA VAL A 174 0.31 9.68 1.51
C VAL A 174 1.79 9.49 1.19
N VAL A 175 2.13 8.36 0.56
CA VAL A 175 3.48 8.01 0.11
C VAL A 175 3.50 7.99 -1.42
N PRO A 176 4.10 8.98 -2.10
CA PRO A 176 4.10 9.03 -3.56
C PRO A 176 5.18 8.14 -4.18
N THR A 177 4.83 7.48 -5.28
CA THR A 177 5.71 6.63 -6.09
C THR A 177 5.62 7.01 -7.56
N LEU A 178 6.77 7.19 -8.22
CA LEU A 178 6.84 7.33 -9.67
C LEU A 178 6.72 5.94 -10.31
N LEU A 179 5.72 5.73 -11.16
CA LEU A 179 5.53 4.44 -11.84
C LEU A 179 5.84 4.54 -13.34
N CYS A 180 6.86 3.80 -13.78
CA CYS A 180 7.04 3.46 -15.19
C CYS A 180 6.11 2.29 -15.53
N HIS A 181 4.88 2.60 -15.94
CA HIS A 181 3.78 1.62 -16.02
C HIS A 181 3.78 0.82 -17.32
N LEU A 182 3.71 1.48 -18.48
CA LEU A 182 3.68 0.82 -19.78
C LEU A 182 4.35 1.70 -20.83
N ILE A 183 4.63 1.09 -21.98
CA ILE A 183 5.01 1.84 -23.17
C ILE A 183 3.72 2.22 -23.91
N PRO A 184 3.42 3.52 -24.06
CA PRO A 184 2.21 3.95 -24.74
C PRO A 184 2.23 3.51 -26.22
N ALA A 185 1.06 3.26 -26.80
CA ALA A 185 0.93 2.67 -28.13
C ALA A 185 1.66 3.50 -29.21
N GLU A 186 1.57 4.83 -29.09
CA GLU A 186 2.25 5.81 -29.93
C GLU A 186 3.78 5.79 -29.83
N ARG A 187 4.34 5.13 -28.80
CA ARG A 187 5.80 5.00 -28.58
C ARG A 187 6.34 3.59 -28.78
N GLN A 188 5.54 2.67 -29.33
CA GLN A 188 6.00 1.29 -29.55
C GLN A 188 7.12 1.20 -30.59
N ALA A 189 7.04 2.02 -31.65
CA ALA A 189 8.05 2.05 -32.72
C ALA A 189 9.39 2.64 -32.26
N ASP A 190 9.39 3.52 -31.25
CA ASP A 190 10.59 4.16 -30.68
C ASP A 190 10.79 3.80 -29.19
N ARG A 191 10.36 2.60 -28.80
CA ARG A 191 10.43 2.06 -27.44
C ARG A 191 11.74 2.34 -26.71
N ALA A 192 12.88 2.14 -27.37
CA ALA A 192 14.20 2.38 -26.78
C ALA A 192 14.42 3.86 -26.41
N ALA A 193 13.96 4.79 -27.28
CA ALA A 193 14.02 6.22 -27.02
C ALA A 193 13.07 6.63 -25.88
N TYR A 194 11.90 6.01 -25.77
CA TYR A 194 11.00 6.24 -24.64
C TYR A 194 11.63 5.81 -23.30
N VAL A 195 12.22 4.62 -23.25
CA VAL A 195 12.96 4.16 -22.04
C VAL A 195 14.13 5.09 -21.71
N ASP A 196 14.84 5.59 -22.73
CA ASP A 196 15.91 6.57 -22.57
C ASP A 196 15.42 7.89 -22.00
N GLU A 197 14.32 8.40 -22.51
CA GLU A 197 13.67 9.62 -22.05
C GLU A 197 13.25 9.48 -20.57
N LEU A 198 12.61 8.37 -20.19
CA LEU A 198 12.24 8.11 -18.80
C LEU A 198 13.47 8.08 -17.89
N ALA A 199 14.51 7.35 -18.27
CA ALA A 199 15.72 7.15 -17.46
C ALA A 199 16.57 8.43 -17.33
N THR A 200 16.60 9.29 -18.35
CA THR A 200 17.52 10.45 -18.42
C THR A 200 16.83 11.78 -18.15
N VAL A 201 15.51 11.86 -18.34
CA VAL A 201 14.71 13.09 -18.16
C VAL A 201 13.79 12.97 -16.96
N LEU A 202 12.81 12.04 -17.00
CA LEU A 202 11.76 11.97 -15.99
C LEU A 202 12.29 11.60 -14.61
N VAL A 203 12.99 10.46 -14.51
CA VAL A 203 13.45 9.92 -13.23
C VAL A 203 14.39 10.91 -12.52
N PRO A 204 15.39 11.51 -13.19
CA PRO A 204 16.21 12.55 -12.57
C PRO A 204 15.43 13.82 -12.18
N ALA A 205 14.41 14.22 -12.95
CA ALA A 205 13.58 15.38 -12.61
C ALA A 205 12.75 15.14 -11.34
N VAL A 206 12.14 13.97 -11.21
CA VAL A 206 11.39 13.57 -10.00
C VAL A 206 12.30 13.48 -8.78
N GLY A 207 13.52 12.94 -8.93
CA GLY A 207 14.51 12.93 -7.85
C GLY A 207 14.91 14.34 -7.38
N ARG A 208 15.10 15.29 -8.32
CA ARG A 208 15.43 16.68 -7.98
C ARG A 208 14.28 17.43 -7.29
N THR A 209 13.04 17.17 -7.71
CA THR A 209 11.86 17.84 -7.15
C THR A 209 11.38 17.23 -5.83
N GLY A 210 11.81 16.00 -5.53
CA GLY A 210 11.38 15.26 -4.33
C GLY A 210 9.90 14.87 -4.37
N LEU A 211 9.31 14.80 -5.57
CA LEU A 211 7.88 14.52 -5.75
C LEU A 211 7.49 13.06 -5.48
N ALA A 212 8.45 12.14 -5.49
CA ALA A 212 8.27 10.73 -5.16
C ALA A 212 9.31 10.26 -4.16
N THR A 213 8.96 9.24 -3.38
CA THR A 213 9.86 8.57 -2.43
C THR A 213 10.52 7.34 -3.04
N SER A 214 9.88 6.75 -4.05
CA SER A 214 10.36 5.56 -4.74
C SER A 214 10.01 5.59 -6.23
N ILE A 215 10.72 4.79 -7.01
CA ILE A 215 10.38 4.42 -8.38
C ILE A 215 9.87 2.98 -8.41
N ASP A 216 8.85 2.76 -9.23
CA ASP A 216 8.26 1.48 -9.56
C ASP A 216 8.30 1.28 -11.08
N VAL A 217 8.47 0.03 -11.52
CA VAL A 217 8.48 -0.34 -12.93
C VAL A 217 7.67 -1.60 -13.11
N TYR A 218 6.79 -1.63 -14.11
CA TYR A 218 6.08 -2.85 -14.46
C TYR A 218 6.92 -3.76 -15.36
N CYS A 219 7.52 -4.78 -14.75
CA CYS A 219 8.40 -5.74 -15.40
C CYS A 219 7.64 -7.05 -15.66
N ASP A 220 6.89 -7.09 -16.76
CA ASP A 220 6.07 -8.25 -17.13
C ASP A 220 5.87 -8.34 -18.65
N GLN A 221 5.25 -9.42 -19.12
CA GLN A 221 4.90 -9.62 -20.51
C GLN A 221 3.99 -8.50 -21.02
N GLY A 222 4.42 -7.81 -22.07
CA GLY A 222 3.69 -6.68 -22.65
C GLY A 222 3.97 -5.31 -22.00
N ALA A 223 4.80 -5.28 -20.95
CA ALA A 223 5.24 -4.06 -20.26
C ALA A 223 6.73 -3.79 -20.53
N PHE A 224 7.53 -3.50 -19.50
CA PHE A 224 8.99 -3.36 -19.63
C PHE A 224 9.70 -4.71 -19.53
N THR A 225 10.77 -4.89 -20.31
CA THR A 225 11.65 -6.05 -20.20
C THR A 225 12.55 -5.91 -18.97
N ARG A 226 13.09 -7.02 -18.46
CA ARG A 226 14.06 -7.00 -17.34
C ARG A 226 15.22 -6.02 -17.55
N ALA A 227 15.75 -5.91 -18.76
CA ALA A 227 16.88 -5.02 -19.06
C ALA A 227 16.48 -3.53 -18.99
N GLU A 228 15.29 -3.18 -19.49
CA GLU A 228 14.75 -1.82 -19.40
C GLU A 228 14.39 -1.48 -17.95
N THR A 229 13.82 -2.44 -17.22
CA THR A 229 13.56 -2.31 -15.78
C THR A 229 14.84 -2.04 -15.00
N GLU A 230 15.91 -2.82 -15.23
CA GLU A 230 17.19 -2.60 -14.56
C GLU A 230 17.70 -1.19 -14.80
N ARG A 231 17.61 -0.72 -16.04
CA ARG A 231 18.04 0.62 -16.41
C ARG A 231 17.26 1.71 -15.67
N LEU A 232 15.93 1.60 -15.63
CA LEU A 232 15.05 2.58 -14.98
C LEU A 232 15.25 2.57 -13.45
N LEU A 233 15.32 1.40 -12.83
CA LEU A 233 15.54 1.28 -11.39
C LEU A 233 16.93 1.83 -10.98
N ARG A 234 17.98 1.57 -11.78
CA ARG A 234 19.31 2.17 -11.55
C ARG A 234 19.30 3.69 -11.68
N ALA A 235 18.53 4.25 -12.63
CA ALA A 235 18.33 5.69 -12.71
C ALA A 235 17.63 6.23 -11.45
N GLY A 236 16.65 5.49 -10.92
CA GLY A 236 15.97 5.83 -9.67
C GLY A 236 16.93 5.90 -8.48
N LEU A 237 17.75 4.86 -8.30
CA LEU A 237 18.79 4.85 -7.26
C LEU A 237 19.76 6.03 -7.40
N ALA A 238 20.21 6.32 -8.63
CA ALA A 238 21.08 7.46 -8.90
C ALA A 238 20.40 8.82 -8.62
N ALA A 239 19.08 8.87 -8.72
CA ALA A 239 18.26 10.04 -8.41
C ALA A 239 17.84 10.12 -6.92
N GLY A 240 18.29 9.18 -6.08
CA GLY A 240 17.97 9.14 -4.64
C GLY A 240 16.60 8.55 -4.30
N LEU A 241 15.94 7.88 -5.25
CA LEU A 241 14.68 7.18 -5.05
C LEU A 241 14.93 5.75 -4.59
N ALA A 242 14.10 5.25 -3.67
CA ALA A 242 14.04 3.82 -3.41
C ALA A 242 13.46 3.06 -4.61
N VAL A 243 13.70 1.76 -4.70
CA VAL A 243 13.25 0.94 -5.84
C VAL A 243 12.28 -0.14 -5.42
N ARG A 244 11.28 -0.37 -6.26
CA ARG A 244 10.31 -1.47 -6.22
C ARG A 244 9.86 -1.82 -7.64
N ALA A 245 9.12 -2.90 -7.81
CA ALA A 245 8.59 -3.25 -9.13
C ALA A 245 7.33 -4.12 -9.02
N HIS A 246 6.43 -3.96 -9.99
CA HIS A 246 5.43 -4.98 -10.31
C HIS A 246 6.13 -6.10 -11.08
N VAL A 247 6.07 -7.33 -10.56
CA VAL A 247 6.78 -8.48 -11.13
C VAL A 247 5.96 -9.76 -10.98
N GLY A 248 6.06 -10.64 -11.98
CA GLY A 248 5.48 -11.97 -11.89
C GLY A 248 3.96 -11.98 -11.80
N GLN A 249 3.26 -10.97 -12.35
CA GLN A 249 1.81 -10.99 -12.42
C GLN A 249 1.35 -12.00 -13.48
N PHE A 250 1.98 -11.98 -14.66
CA PHE A 250 1.67 -12.88 -15.76
C PHE A 250 2.85 -13.78 -16.15
N ALA A 251 4.08 -13.29 -16.05
CA ALA A 251 5.28 -14.06 -16.37
C ALA A 251 6.44 -13.75 -15.41
N ASP A 252 7.22 -14.78 -15.07
CA ASP A 252 8.50 -14.59 -14.37
C ASP A 252 9.59 -14.19 -15.37
N LEU A 253 9.96 -12.92 -15.35
CA LEU A 253 11.04 -12.36 -16.17
C LEU A 253 12.35 -12.21 -15.40
N GLY A 254 12.46 -12.74 -14.18
CA GLY A 254 13.61 -12.52 -13.30
C GLY A 254 13.65 -11.12 -12.67
N GLY A 255 12.48 -10.48 -12.57
CA GLY A 255 12.32 -9.13 -12.03
C GLY A 255 12.46 -9.11 -10.49
N ALA A 256 12.03 -10.17 -9.81
CA ALA A 256 12.15 -10.27 -8.35
C ALA A 256 13.62 -10.28 -7.90
N GLU A 257 14.45 -11.06 -8.58
CA GLU A 257 15.90 -11.15 -8.37
C GLU A 257 16.58 -9.82 -8.63
N LEU A 258 16.16 -9.12 -9.69
CA LEU A 258 16.69 -7.81 -10.03
C LEU A 258 16.40 -6.79 -8.91
N VAL A 259 15.15 -6.67 -8.47
CA VAL A 259 14.78 -5.72 -7.40
C VAL A 259 15.49 -6.04 -6.09
N ALA A 260 15.51 -7.32 -5.71
CA ALA A 260 16.22 -7.77 -4.51
C ALA A 260 17.73 -7.47 -4.59
N GLY A 261 18.36 -7.73 -5.73
CA GLY A 261 19.78 -7.42 -5.97
C GLY A 261 20.12 -5.92 -5.95
N LEU A 262 19.13 -5.06 -6.13
CA LEU A 262 19.25 -3.60 -5.99
C LEU A 262 18.90 -3.09 -4.58
N GLY A 263 18.60 -3.97 -3.64
CA GLY A 263 18.16 -3.59 -2.29
C GLY A 263 16.76 -2.96 -2.26
N GLY A 264 15.91 -3.34 -3.20
CA GLY A 264 14.56 -2.78 -3.33
C GLY A 264 13.65 -3.12 -2.15
N TRP A 265 12.72 -2.21 -1.87
CA TRP A 265 11.80 -2.32 -0.73
C TRP A 265 10.79 -3.43 -0.93
N SER A 266 10.25 -3.58 -2.14
CA SER A 266 9.19 -4.54 -2.42
C SER A 266 9.14 -5.01 -3.87
N ILE A 267 8.58 -6.22 -4.03
CA ILE A 267 8.16 -6.83 -5.28
C ILE A 267 6.66 -7.09 -5.18
N ASP A 268 5.90 -6.63 -6.16
CA ASP A 268 4.44 -6.55 -6.08
C ASP A 268 3.82 -7.49 -7.13
N HIS A 269 2.62 -8.04 -6.87
CA HIS A 269 1.95 -9.14 -7.58
C HIS A 269 2.41 -10.55 -7.18
N VAL A 270 3.59 -10.96 -7.66
CA VAL A 270 4.28 -12.21 -7.31
C VAL A 270 3.56 -13.53 -7.61
N GLU A 271 2.50 -13.56 -8.44
CA GLU A 271 1.78 -14.79 -8.78
C GLU A 271 2.66 -15.88 -9.41
N GLN A 272 3.61 -15.49 -10.25
CA GLN A 272 4.42 -16.38 -11.09
C GLN A 272 5.88 -16.49 -10.68
N ILE A 273 6.33 -15.78 -9.64
CA ILE A 273 7.77 -15.74 -9.30
C ILE A 273 8.31 -17.13 -8.96
N GLY A 274 9.51 -17.43 -9.47
CA GLY A 274 10.19 -18.68 -9.24
C GLY A 274 10.97 -18.75 -7.93
N PRO A 275 11.55 -19.93 -7.61
CA PRO A 275 12.34 -20.15 -6.39
C PRO A 275 13.54 -19.20 -6.24
N ALA A 276 14.15 -18.77 -7.36
CA ALA A 276 15.29 -17.85 -7.33
C ALA A 276 14.87 -16.45 -6.87
N GLY A 277 13.75 -15.91 -7.39
CA GLY A 277 13.14 -14.66 -6.92
C GLY A 277 12.78 -14.69 -5.43
N ILE A 278 12.17 -15.79 -4.97
CA ILE A 278 11.83 -15.97 -3.54
C ILE A 278 13.08 -15.96 -2.66
N ALA A 279 14.12 -16.71 -3.03
CA ALA A 279 15.36 -16.77 -2.29
C ALA A 279 16.08 -15.41 -2.24
N ALA A 280 16.08 -14.67 -3.36
CA ALA A 280 16.66 -13.34 -3.44
C ALA A 280 15.91 -12.35 -2.54
N ALA A 281 14.57 -12.36 -2.57
CA ALA A 281 13.74 -11.51 -1.72
C ALA A 281 13.98 -11.77 -0.24
N ALA A 282 14.06 -13.05 0.17
CA ALA A 282 14.38 -13.43 1.55
C ALA A 282 15.75 -12.90 1.99
N ALA A 283 16.77 -13.09 1.15
CA ALA A 283 18.14 -12.65 1.46
C ALA A 283 18.28 -11.13 1.56
N ALA A 284 17.61 -10.38 0.67
CA ALA A 284 17.65 -8.93 0.65
C ALA A 284 16.72 -8.28 1.69
N GLY A 285 15.75 -9.04 2.21
CA GLY A 285 14.68 -8.50 3.05
C GLY A 285 13.66 -7.66 2.27
N THR A 286 13.54 -7.88 0.96
CA THR A 286 12.52 -7.29 0.10
C THR A 286 11.16 -7.89 0.45
N VAL A 287 10.14 -7.04 0.56
CA VAL A 287 8.77 -7.47 0.91
C VAL A 287 8.05 -7.98 -0.34
N ALA A 288 7.36 -9.12 -0.25
CA ALA A 288 6.44 -9.57 -1.29
C ALA A 288 5.05 -8.96 -1.03
N VAL A 289 4.58 -8.09 -1.92
CA VAL A 289 3.27 -7.43 -1.81
C VAL A 289 2.24 -8.21 -2.60
N MET A 290 1.29 -8.80 -1.88
CA MET A 290 0.23 -9.65 -2.38
C MET A 290 -1.00 -8.82 -2.75
N LEU A 291 -1.53 -9.01 -3.96
CA LEU A 291 -2.60 -8.19 -4.53
C LEU A 291 -3.84 -9.06 -4.89
N PRO A 292 -4.55 -9.60 -3.89
CA PRO A 292 -5.56 -10.64 -4.12
C PRO A 292 -6.78 -10.16 -4.90
N GLY A 293 -7.17 -8.88 -4.78
CA GLY A 293 -8.22 -8.29 -5.60
C GLY A 293 -7.93 -8.41 -7.10
N ALA A 294 -6.69 -8.09 -7.51
CA ALA A 294 -6.25 -8.20 -8.89
C ALA A 294 -6.24 -9.65 -9.39
N CYS A 295 -5.70 -10.57 -8.59
CA CYS A 295 -5.69 -11.99 -8.93
C CYS A 295 -7.09 -12.55 -9.15
N VAL A 296 -8.04 -12.24 -8.27
CA VAL A 296 -9.43 -12.71 -8.41
C VAL A 296 -10.11 -12.08 -9.64
N GLN A 297 -9.99 -10.77 -9.82
CA GLN A 297 -10.63 -10.06 -10.93
C GLN A 297 -10.07 -10.51 -12.30
N LEU A 298 -8.78 -10.82 -12.37
CA LEU A 298 -8.10 -11.29 -13.58
C LEU A 298 -8.07 -12.82 -13.72
N ARG A 299 -8.56 -13.56 -12.72
CA ARG A 299 -8.58 -15.03 -12.67
C ARG A 299 -7.18 -15.64 -12.81
N LEU A 300 -6.21 -15.05 -12.12
CA LEU A 300 -4.83 -15.51 -12.10
C LEU A 300 -4.67 -16.70 -11.14
N PRO A 301 -3.60 -17.51 -11.29
CA PRO A 301 -3.22 -18.47 -10.27
C PRO A 301 -2.79 -17.73 -8.99
N VAL A 302 -3.01 -18.39 -7.84
CA VAL A 302 -2.56 -17.85 -6.56
C VAL A 302 -1.02 -17.80 -6.49
N PRO A 303 -0.44 -16.79 -5.82
CA PRO A 303 1.00 -16.70 -5.63
C PRO A 303 1.57 -17.85 -4.79
N PRO A 304 2.89 -18.09 -4.81
CA PRO A 304 3.54 -19.20 -4.11
C PRO A 304 3.67 -18.94 -2.59
N VAL A 305 2.55 -18.71 -1.90
CA VAL A 305 2.45 -18.35 -0.47
C VAL A 305 3.24 -19.32 0.42
N ALA A 306 3.07 -20.62 0.20
CA ALA A 306 3.74 -21.63 1.02
C ALA A 306 5.27 -21.56 0.91
N ALA A 307 5.79 -21.27 -0.29
CA ALA A 307 7.22 -21.13 -0.52
C ALA A 307 7.77 -19.80 0.05
N LEU A 308 7.05 -18.70 -0.14
CA LEU A 308 7.37 -17.40 0.47
C LEU A 308 7.44 -17.50 2.00
N ARG A 309 6.43 -18.14 2.60
CA ARG A 309 6.36 -18.42 4.05
C ARG A 309 7.54 -19.27 4.52
N ALA A 310 7.82 -20.37 3.82
CA ALA A 310 8.93 -21.27 4.18
C ALA A 310 10.31 -20.59 4.08
N ALA A 311 10.46 -19.66 3.14
CA ALA A 311 11.68 -18.85 2.99
C ALA A 311 11.77 -17.67 3.98
N GLY A 312 10.72 -17.40 4.77
CA GLY A 312 10.68 -16.29 5.71
C GLY A 312 10.55 -14.91 5.05
N VAL A 313 10.03 -14.85 3.82
CA VAL A 313 9.78 -13.57 3.13
C VAL A 313 8.62 -12.85 3.83
N ALA A 314 8.81 -11.57 4.15
CA ALA A 314 7.73 -10.73 4.66
C ALA A 314 6.68 -10.55 3.55
N MET A 315 5.44 -10.92 3.85
CA MET A 315 4.31 -10.78 2.92
C MET A 315 3.44 -9.60 3.36
N ALA A 316 3.31 -8.59 2.50
CA ALA A 316 2.34 -7.50 2.65
C ALA A 316 1.06 -7.80 1.86
N VAL A 317 -0.05 -7.17 2.21
CA VAL A 317 -1.32 -7.24 1.48
C VAL A 317 -1.76 -5.81 1.19
N ALA A 318 -2.12 -5.53 -0.06
CA ALA A 318 -2.56 -4.20 -0.48
C ALA A 318 -3.80 -4.29 -1.38
N SER A 319 -4.46 -3.15 -1.58
CA SER A 319 -5.69 -3.11 -2.38
C SER A 319 -5.47 -3.23 -3.87
N ASP A 320 -4.31 -2.80 -4.35
CA ASP A 320 -4.11 -2.51 -5.77
C ASP A 320 -5.24 -1.60 -6.29
N LEU A 321 -5.68 -0.60 -5.51
CA LEU A 321 -6.78 0.26 -5.94
C LEU A 321 -6.45 0.92 -7.28
N ASN A 322 -7.10 0.44 -8.33
CA ASN A 322 -6.92 0.91 -9.69
C ASN A 322 -8.18 0.62 -10.54
N PRO A 323 -8.41 1.35 -11.63
CA PRO A 323 -9.64 1.22 -12.41
C PRO A 323 -9.78 -0.09 -13.17
N GLY A 324 -8.70 -0.84 -13.40
CA GLY A 324 -8.64 -1.94 -14.37
C GLY A 324 -8.65 -3.34 -13.78
N SER A 325 -7.81 -3.60 -12.76
CA SER A 325 -7.61 -4.93 -12.19
C SER A 325 -8.10 -5.06 -10.75
N SER A 326 -8.21 -3.99 -9.97
CA SER A 326 -8.75 -4.07 -8.61
C SER A 326 -9.38 -2.75 -8.17
N TYR A 327 -10.69 -2.59 -8.40
CA TYR A 327 -11.41 -1.40 -7.94
C TYR A 327 -11.95 -1.62 -6.52
N CYS A 328 -11.07 -1.55 -5.52
CA CYS A 328 -11.44 -1.76 -4.11
C CYS A 328 -10.66 -0.80 -3.21
N GLU A 329 -11.35 0.07 -2.44
CA GLU A 329 -10.68 1.02 -1.54
C GLU A 329 -10.47 0.50 -0.10
N THR A 330 -10.78 -0.77 0.19
CA THR A 330 -10.85 -1.28 1.56
C THR A 330 -9.97 -2.51 1.80
N LEU A 331 -8.97 -2.37 2.67
CA LEU A 331 -8.05 -3.45 3.06
C LEU A 331 -8.72 -4.63 3.78
N PRO A 332 -9.75 -4.47 4.62
CA PRO A 332 -10.50 -5.60 5.19
C PRO A 332 -10.98 -6.63 4.16
N VAL A 333 -11.45 -6.19 2.98
CA VAL A 333 -11.81 -7.12 1.88
C VAL A 333 -10.59 -7.84 1.34
N GLN A 334 -9.45 -7.16 1.23
CA GLN A 334 -8.20 -7.76 0.80
C GLN A 334 -7.67 -8.77 1.82
N MET A 335 -7.84 -8.53 3.12
CA MET A 335 -7.52 -9.49 4.17
C MET A 335 -8.42 -10.73 4.06
N TRP A 336 -9.72 -10.54 3.80
CA TRP A 336 -10.63 -11.66 3.54
C TRP A 336 -10.18 -12.47 2.31
N LEU A 337 -9.85 -11.82 1.20
CA LEU A 337 -9.35 -12.52 0.01
C LEU A 337 -8.01 -13.21 0.27
N ALA A 338 -7.07 -12.57 0.96
CA ALA A 338 -5.78 -13.15 1.26
C ALA A 338 -5.91 -14.39 2.16
N THR A 339 -6.81 -14.37 3.14
CA THR A 339 -7.03 -15.52 4.03
C THR A 339 -7.80 -16.65 3.34
N THR A 340 -8.85 -16.33 2.58
CA THR A 340 -9.75 -17.34 1.98
C THR A 340 -9.28 -17.85 0.61
N HIS A 341 -8.66 -17.01 -0.20
CA HIS A 341 -8.21 -17.34 -1.55
C HIS A 341 -6.72 -17.70 -1.61
N TYR A 342 -5.87 -16.93 -0.93
CA TYR A 342 -4.41 -17.18 -0.93
C TYR A 342 -3.96 -18.14 0.19
N GLY A 343 -4.77 -18.36 1.22
CA GLY A 343 -4.41 -19.22 2.35
C GLY A 343 -3.41 -18.58 3.32
N LEU A 344 -3.42 -17.25 3.45
CA LEU A 344 -2.76 -16.56 4.56
C LEU A 344 -3.49 -16.87 5.88
N THR A 345 -2.73 -16.92 6.96
CA THR A 345 -3.28 -16.95 8.32
C THR A 345 -3.78 -15.55 8.72
N VAL A 346 -4.57 -15.48 9.80
CA VAL A 346 -5.03 -14.20 10.37
C VAL A 346 -3.84 -13.32 10.77
N ASP A 347 -2.80 -13.89 11.38
CA ASP A 347 -1.58 -13.17 11.76
C ASP A 347 -0.84 -12.61 10.55
N GLU A 348 -0.70 -13.40 9.48
CA GLU A 348 -0.08 -12.96 8.23
C GLU A 348 -0.88 -11.85 7.57
N ALA A 349 -2.21 -11.93 7.58
CA ALA A 349 -3.06 -10.87 7.04
C ALA A 349 -2.91 -9.56 7.84
N TRP A 350 -2.92 -9.62 9.17
CA TRP A 350 -2.71 -8.44 10.03
C TRP A 350 -1.33 -7.83 9.85
N ARG A 351 -0.26 -8.62 9.90
CA ARG A 351 1.10 -8.14 9.57
C ARG A 351 1.15 -7.55 8.16
N GLY A 352 0.45 -8.21 7.24
CA GLY A 352 0.38 -7.85 5.82
C GLY A 352 -0.12 -6.44 5.57
N VAL A 353 -1.15 -6.01 6.30
CA VAL A 353 -1.74 -4.66 6.18
C VAL A 353 -1.24 -3.67 7.24
N THR A 354 -0.24 -4.05 8.04
CA THR A 354 0.35 -3.20 9.08
C THR A 354 1.87 -3.13 8.94
N CYS A 355 2.63 -3.88 9.72
CA CYS A 355 4.08 -3.74 9.80
C CYS A 355 4.83 -4.19 8.53
N HIS A 356 4.33 -5.19 7.78
CA HIS A 356 4.93 -5.58 6.51
C HIS A 356 4.63 -4.56 5.41
N ALA A 357 3.40 -4.03 5.36
CA ALA A 357 3.06 -2.94 4.44
C ALA A 357 3.85 -1.65 4.75
N ALA A 358 4.04 -1.30 6.02
CA ALA A 358 4.91 -0.19 6.42
C ALA A 358 6.35 -0.40 5.94
N ARG A 359 6.89 -1.61 6.12
CA ARG A 359 8.22 -1.99 5.62
C ARG A 359 8.33 -1.92 4.10
N ALA A 360 7.30 -2.30 3.35
CA ALA A 360 7.26 -2.19 1.89
C ALA A 360 7.37 -0.74 1.38
N LEU A 361 7.09 0.24 2.25
CA LEU A 361 7.21 1.68 2.01
C LEU A 361 8.44 2.32 2.68
N GLY A 362 9.33 1.53 3.29
CA GLY A 362 10.48 2.03 4.04
C GLY A 362 10.12 2.75 5.35
N LEU A 363 8.88 2.61 5.84
CA LEU A 363 8.39 3.23 7.06
C LEU A 363 8.56 2.28 8.27
N ARG A 364 8.76 2.87 9.45
CA ARG A 364 8.95 2.13 10.71
C ARG A 364 8.11 2.63 11.88
N ASP A 365 7.52 3.81 11.76
CA ASP A 365 6.73 4.45 12.82
C ASP A 365 5.21 4.39 12.57
N VAL A 366 4.76 3.57 11.62
CA VAL A 366 3.35 3.25 11.34
C VAL A 366 3.16 1.74 11.22
N GLY A 367 1.91 1.27 11.27
CA GLY A 367 1.62 -0.17 11.22
C GLY A 367 2.05 -0.94 12.48
N VAL A 368 2.37 -0.23 13.56
CA VAL A 368 2.70 -0.79 14.88
C VAL A 368 2.17 0.12 15.98
N ILE A 369 1.84 -0.46 17.14
CA ILE A 369 1.60 0.28 18.39
C ILE A 369 2.83 0.06 19.28
N ALA A 370 3.72 1.03 19.29
CA ALA A 370 4.93 1.02 20.10
C ALA A 370 5.33 2.45 20.48
N THR A 371 6.03 2.61 21.61
CA THR A 371 6.53 3.93 22.02
C THR A 371 7.37 4.57 20.91
N GLY A 372 7.06 5.83 20.58
CA GLY A 372 7.67 6.60 19.50
C GLY A 372 6.97 6.47 18.14
N ALA A 373 6.16 5.43 17.93
CA ALA A 373 5.34 5.30 16.72
C ALA A 373 4.28 6.40 16.65
N ARG A 374 3.79 6.68 15.45
CA ARG A 374 2.63 7.55 15.25
C ARG A 374 1.42 6.94 15.95
N ALA A 375 0.61 7.78 16.60
CA ALA A 375 -0.66 7.37 17.20
C ALA A 375 -1.75 7.25 16.13
N ASP A 376 -1.48 6.41 15.13
CA ASP A 376 -2.41 6.04 14.07
C ASP A 376 -3.03 4.70 14.46
N LEU A 377 -4.33 4.67 14.76
CA LEU A 377 -5.02 3.54 15.38
C LEU A 377 -6.38 3.28 14.73
N CYS A 378 -6.81 2.01 14.73
CA CYS A 378 -8.18 1.62 14.42
C CYS A 378 -8.83 0.96 15.63
N VAL A 379 -10.05 1.38 15.96
CA VAL A 379 -10.89 0.76 16.99
C VAL A 379 -12.03 0.05 16.30
N TRP A 380 -12.09 -1.27 16.43
CA TRP A 380 -13.03 -2.12 15.69
C TRP A 380 -14.24 -2.51 16.54
N ASP A 381 -15.39 -2.72 15.92
CA ASP A 381 -16.53 -3.38 16.57
C ASP A 381 -16.34 -4.91 16.59
N ALA A 382 -15.26 -5.31 17.25
CA ALA A 382 -14.77 -6.68 17.39
C ALA A 382 -14.03 -6.82 18.72
N VAL A 383 -13.88 -8.04 19.20
CA VAL A 383 -13.12 -8.36 20.42
C VAL A 383 -11.96 -9.31 20.16
N HIS A 384 -11.91 -9.92 18.97
CA HIS A 384 -10.83 -10.79 18.52
C HIS A 384 -10.37 -10.42 17.10
N PRO A 385 -9.05 -10.41 16.80
CA PRO A 385 -8.50 -9.98 15.51
C PRO A 385 -9.00 -10.79 14.31
N ALA A 386 -9.37 -12.05 14.51
CA ALA A 386 -9.92 -12.90 13.45
C ALA A 386 -11.30 -12.41 12.94
N GLU A 387 -12.06 -11.65 13.73
CA GLU A 387 -13.40 -11.21 13.33
C GLU A 387 -13.39 -10.25 12.13
N VAL A 388 -12.32 -9.47 11.97
CA VAL A 388 -12.16 -8.51 10.87
C VAL A 388 -12.03 -9.22 9.52
N PRO A 389 -11.04 -10.12 9.28
CA PRO A 389 -10.96 -10.86 8.02
C PRO A 389 -12.00 -11.99 7.89
N TYR A 390 -12.70 -12.39 8.96
CA TYR A 390 -13.74 -13.42 8.92
C TYR A 390 -15.06 -12.91 8.31
N ARG A 391 -15.49 -11.70 8.67
CA ARG A 391 -16.75 -11.13 8.21
C ARG A 391 -16.61 -10.60 6.78
N TYR A 392 -17.09 -11.38 5.81
CA TYR A 392 -17.07 -11.00 4.39
C TYR A 392 -17.81 -9.66 4.15
N GLY A 393 -17.16 -8.76 3.42
CA GLY A 393 -17.64 -7.41 3.13
C GLY A 393 -16.70 -6.32 3.66
N ALA A 394 -17.09 -5.06 3.49
CA ALA A 394 -16.31 -3.92 3.96
C ALA A 394 -16.53 -3.68 5.46
N GLN A 395 -15.95 -4.52 6.33
CA GLN A 395 -15.85 -4.19 7.75
C GLN A 395 -15.12 -2.86 7.89
N ALA A 396 -15.68 -1.93 8.64
CA ALA A 396 -15.07 -0.64 8.92
C ALA A 396 -14.82 -0.51 10.42
N PRO A 397 -13.70 0.10 10.83
CA PRO A 397 -13.49 0.43 12.24
C PRO A 397 -14.57 1.40 12.72
N ALA A 398 -14.98 1.26 13.99
CA ALA A 398 -15.89 2.19 14.66
C ALA A 398 -15.23 3.56 14.93
N GLN A 399 -13.89 3.59 15.02
CA GLN A 399 -13.13 4.83 15.12
C GLN A 399 -11.79 4.70 14.40
N VAL A 400 -11.38 5.76 13.72
CA VAL A 400 -10.03 5.89 13.15
C VAL A 400 -9.35 7.08 13.77
N TRP A 401 -8.13 6.85 14.27
CA TRP A 401 -7.28 7.85 14.88
C TRP A 401 -6.05 8.05 14.02
N VAL A 402 -5.68 9.31 13.78
CA VAL A 402 -4.44 9.68 13.06
C VAL A 402 -3.72 10.73 13.85
N ALA A 403 -2.44 10.48 14.12
CA ALA A 403 -1.61 11.32 14.98
C ALA A 403 -2.33 11.69 16.29
N GLY A 404 -3.00 10.73 16.93
CA GLY A 404 -3.68 10.93 18.21
C GLY A 404 -5.02 11.67 18.14
N ALA A 405 -5.50 12.06 16.96
CA ALA A 405 -6.82 12.68 16.80
C ALA A 405 -7.79 11.72 16.14
N ARG A 406 -9.02 11.61 16.65
CA ARG A 406 -10.10 10.88 15.97
C ARG A 406 -10.51 11.63 14.70
N VAL A 407 -10.45 10.97 13.54
CA VAL A 407 -10.69 11.57 12.22
C VAL A 407 -11.87 10.96 11.45
N ALA A 408 -12.32 9.76 11.83
CA ALA A 408 -13.48 9.08 11.25
C ALA A 408 -14.16 8.14 12.25
N GLY A 409 -15.42 7.79 11.94
CA GLY A 409 -16.32 7.01 12.80
C GLY A 409 -16.93 7.86 13.89
#